data_AF-E3KPC1-F1
#
_entry.id   AF-E3KPC1-F1
#
_cell.length_a   1.000
_cell.length_b   1.000
_cell.length_c   1.000
_cell.angle_alpha   90.00
_cell.angle_beta   90.00
_cell.angle_gamma   90.00
#
_symmetry.space_group_name_H-M   'P 1'
#
loop_
_entity.id
_entity.type
_entity.pdbx_description
1 polymer ?
#
loop_
_entity_poly.entity_id
_entity_poly.type
_entity_poly.pdbx_seq_one_letter_code
_entity_poly.pdbx_strand_id
1 'polypeptide(L)'
;MSSLSCLANYRALYRAYRKTSRHPRPPIPRPINSQLRSLVNAGLKDQQLESVIKYLVSSNLHQELVRRYNPADDLTEPERLKATVNRVGLNMPKTMDLETPL
;
A
#
# COMPACT_ATOMS: atom_id res chain seq x y z
N MET A 1 -7.28 -6.90 31.49
CA MET A 1 -6.08 -7.03 30.63
C MET A 1 -4.90 -6.53 31.43
N SER A 2 -3.87 -7.36 31.66
CA SER A 2 -2.68 -6.89 32.38
C SER A 2 -1.99 -5.80 31.56
N SER A 3 -1.39 -4.80 32.21
CA SER A 3 -0.70 -3.70 31.52
C SER A 3 0.41 -4.20 30.58
N LEU A 4 1.06 -5.31 30.95
CA LEU A 4 2.09 -5.98 30.17
C LEU A 4 1.54 -6.60 28.87
N SER A 5 0.36 -7.22 28.89
CA SER A 5 -0.24 -7.81 27.68
C SER A 5 -0.66 -6.72 26.69
N CYS A 6 -1.20 -5.60 27.18
CA CYS A 6 -1.51 -4.43 26.37
C CYS A 6 -0.27 -3.90 25.63
N LEU A 7 0.86 -3.75 26.34
CA LEU A 7 2.11 -3.31 25.72
C LEU A 7 2.64 -4.29 24.67
N ALA A 8 2.57 -5.59 24.93
CA ALA A 8 2.99 -6.61 23.97
C ALA A 8 2.13 -6.56 22.68
N ASN A 9 0.81 -6.48 22.85
CA ASN A 9 -0.17 -6.42 21.77
C ASN A 9 0.01 -5.15 20.92
N TYR A 10 0.18 -3.99 21.55
CA TYR A 10 0.51 -2.74 20.86
C TYR A 10 1.81 -2.84 20.06
N ARG A 11 2.88 -3.40 20.64
CA ARG A 11 4.17 -3.55 19.95
C ARG A 11 4.06 -4.47 18.75
N ALA A 12 3.33 -5.57 18.86
CA ALA A 12 3.11 -6.51 17.76
C ALA A 12 2.40 -5.82 16.58
N LEU A 13 1.29 -5.14 16.86
CA LEU A 13 0.50 -4.40 15.87
C LEU A 13 1.30 -3.26 15.23
N TYR A 14 1.99 -2.46 16.06
CA TYR A 14 2.83 -1.36 15.59
C TYR A 14 3.95 -1.84 14.67
N ARG A 15 4.62 -2.94 15.02
CA ARG A 15 5.68 -3.53 14.20
C ARG A 15 5.13 -4.09 12.89
N ALA A 16 3.98 -4.75 12.93
CA ALA A 16 3.31 -5.25 11.74
C ALA A 16 2.97 -4.11 10.77
N TYR A 17 2.31 -3.05 11.28
CA TYR A 17 2.01 -1.85 10.49
C TYR A 17 3.27 -1.18 9.95
N ARG A 18 4.34 -1.06 10.73
CA ARG A 18 5.59 -0.45 10.25
C ARG A 18 6.24 -1.26 9.11
N LYS A 19 6.10 -2.59 9.12
CA LYS A 19 6.59 -3.47 8.05
C LYS A 19 5.79 -3.34 6.75
N THR A 20 4.53 -2.90 6.79
CA THR A 20 3.73 -2.71 5.57
C THR A 20 4.06 -1.42 4.82
N SER A 21 4.89 -0.55 5.40
CA SER A 21 5.33 0.63 4.70
C SER A 21 6.41 0.31 3.66
N ARG A 22 6.39 1.06 2.56
CA ARG A 22 7.38 0.95 1.49
C ARG A 22 8.66 1.72 1.77
N HIS A 23 8.62 2.67 2.69
CA HIS A 23 9.78 3.47 3.03
C HIS A 23 10.63 2.70 4.04
N PRO A 24 11.97 2.72 3.92
CA PRO A 24 12.87 2.01 4.84
C PRO A 24 12.76 2.51 6.30
N ARG A 25 12.33 3.76 6.49
CA ARG A 25 12.11 4.39 7.81
C ARG A 25 10.86 5.27 7.78
N PRO A 26 9.66 4.66 7.77
CA PRO A 26 8.44 5.44 7.60
C PRO A 26 8.14 6.24 8.88
N PRO A 27 7.99 7.56 8.82
CA PRO A 27 7.41 8.30 9.92
C PRO A 27 5.96 7.86 10.06
N ILE A 28 5.59 7.31 11.22
CA ILE A 28 4.19 6.94 11.45
C ILE A 28 3.44 8.22 11.84
N PRO A 29 2.39 8.60 11.09
CA PRO A 29 1.57 9.74 11.45
C PRO A 29 1.03 9.61 12.88
N ARG A 30 1.12 10.70 13.64
CA ARG A 30 0.56 10.79 15.00
C ARG A 30 -0.88 10.26 15.10
N PRO A 31 -1.84 10.61 14.21
CA PRO A 31 -3.21 10.12 14.32
C PRO A 31 -3.32 8.60 14.20
N ILE A 32 -2.50 7.98 13.35
CA ILE A 32 -2.48 6.51 13.21
C ILE A 32 -1.94 5.88 14.48
N ASN A 33 -0.84 6.41 15.03
CA ASN A 33 -0.28 5.88 16.27
C ASN A 33 -1.27 5.99 17.45
N SER A 34 -2.01 7.09 17.57
CA SER A 34 -3.07 7.21 18.58
C SER A 34 -4.20 6.20 18.35
N GLN A 35 -4.59 5.95 17.10
CA GLN A 35 -5.60 4.95 16.76
C GLN A 35 -5.15 3.54 17.15
N LEU A 36 -3.90 3.17 16.84
CA LEU A 36 -3.36 1.85 17.21
C LEU A 36 -3.36 1.65 18.73
N ARG A 37 -3.06 2.70 19.50
CA ARG A 37 -3.15 2.66 20.97
C ARG A 37 -4.59 2.56 21.45
N SER A 38 -5.52 3.31 20.86
CA SER A 38 -6.92 3.26 21.27
C SER A 38 -7.54 1.89 21.02
N LEU A 39 -7.22 1.24 19.90
CA LEU A 39 -7.68 -0.11 19.57
C LEU A 39 -7.22 -1.16 20.60
N VAL A 40 -5.97 -1.09 21.04
CA VAL A 40 -5.44 -2.02 22.04
C VAL A 40 -6.00 -1.70 23.43
N ASN A 41 -6.15 -0.42 23.78
CA ASN A 41 -6.75 0.01 25.04
C ASN A 41 -8.24 -0.32 25.15
N ALA A 42 -8.96 -0.36 24.02
CA ALA A 42 -10.36 -0.79 23.94
C ALA A 42 -10.55 -2.28 24.28
N GLY A 43 -9.45 -3.03 24.48
CA GLY A 43 -9.52 -4.42 24.93
C GLY A 43 -9.83 -5.41 23.81
N LEU A 44 -9.29 -5.17 22.60
CA LEU A 44 -9.32 -6.15 21.52
C LEU A 44 -8.88 -7.53 22.03
N LYS A 45 -9.67 -8.56 21.72
CA LYS A 45 -9.30 -9.94 22.02
C LYS A 45 -8.08 -10.34 21.19
N ASP A 46 -7.25 -11.23 21.72
CA ASP A 46 -6.01 -11.65 21.05
C ASP A 46 -6.26 -12.22 19.63
N GLN A 47 -7.37 -12.94 19.42
CA GLN A 47 -7.78 -13.44 18.11
C GLN A 47 -8.09 -12.33 17.09
N GLN A 48 -8.72 -11.23 17.54
CA GLN A 48 -9.03 -10.09 16.67
C GLN A 48 -7.74 -9.35 16.31
N LEU A 49 -6.83 -9.20 17.27
CA LEU A 49 -5.51 -8.61 17.04
C LEU A 49 -4.72 -9.42 16.00
N GLU A 50 -4.69 -10.74 16.15
CA GLU A 50 -4.03 -11.62 15.19
C GLU A 50 -4.63 -11.49 13.78
N SER A 51 -5.96 -11.39 13.69
CA SER A 51 -6.68 -11.21 12.44
C SER A 51 -6.32 -9.89 11.76
N VAL A 52 -6.24 -8.79 12.53
CA VAL A 52 -5.80 -7.47 12.03
C VAL A 52 -4.36 -7.52 11.54
N ILE A 53 -3.46 -8.16 12.30
CA ILE A 53 -2.06 -8.31 11.90
C ILE A 53 -1.95 -9.10 10.58
N LYS A 54 -2.69 -10.22 10.45
CA LYS A 54 -2.74 -11.01 9.22
C LYS A 54 -3.24 -10.19 8.04
N TYR A 55 -4.29 -9.40 8.24
CA TYR A 55 -4.84 -8.51 7.20
C TYR A 55 -3.82 -7.47 6.73
N LEU A 56 -3.07 -6.84 7.66
CA LEU A 56 -2.04 -5.88 7.29
C LEU A 56 -0.95 -6.51 6.42
N VAL A 57 -0.49 -7.71 6.80
CA VAL A 57 0.53 -8.45 6.05
C VAL A 57 0.02 -8.88 4.67
N SER A 58 -1.20 -9.44 4.60
CA SER A 58 -1.77 -9.90 3.33
C SER A 58 -2.10 -8.75 2.38
N SER A 59 -2.59 -7.62 2.89
CA SER A 59 -2.85 -6.40 2.12
C SER A 59 -1.56 -5.85 1.50
N ASN A 60 -0.47 -5.81 2.28
CA ASN A 60 0.83 -5.39 1.78
C ASN A 60 1.37 -6.34 0.69
N LEU A 61 1.32 -7.65 0.94
CA LEU A 61 1.76 -8.65 -0.03
C LEU A 61 0.95 -8.57 -1.33
N HIS A 62 -0.38 -8.45 -1.21
CA HIS A 62 -1.25 -8.29 -2.36
C HIS A 62 -0.86 -7.06 -3.19
N GLN A 63 -0.66 -5.92 -2.53
CA GLN A 63 -0.28 -4.69 -3.21
C GLN A 63 1.10 -4.79 -3.89
N GLU A 64 2.02 -5.54 -3.30
CA GLU A 64 3.32 -5.85 -3.90
C GLU A 64 3.18 -6.74 -5.14
N LEU A 65 2.35 -7.79 -5.07
CA LEU A 65 2.09 -8.69 -6.20
C LEU A 65 1.43 -7.94 -7.37
N VAL A 66 0.42 -7.12 -7.08
CA VAL A 66 -0.24 -6.29 -8.10
C VAL A 66 0.77 -5.42 -8.83
N ARG A 67 1.70 -4.79 -8.11
CA ARG A 67 2.74 -3.95 -8.73
C ARG A 67 3.72 -4.71 -9.60
N ARG A 68 4.13 -5.90 -9.17
CA ARG A 68 5.10 -6.71 -9.91
C ARG A 68 4.50 -7.29 -11.19
N TYR A 69 3.25 -7.72 -11.13
CA TYR A 69 2.62 -8.47 -12.21
C TYR A 69 1.62 -7.67 -13.04
N ASN A 70 1.11 -6.55 -12.52
CA ASN A 70 0.25 -5.60 -13.24
C ASN A 70 0.86 -4.19 -13.25
N PRO A 71 1.93 -3.96 -14.03
CA PRO A 71 2.56 -2.64 -14.14
C PRO A 71 1.68 -1.59 -14.84
N ALA A 72 0.53 -1.98 -15.38
CA ALA A 72 -0.40 -1.08 -16.06
C ALA A 72 -1.59 -0.64 -15.18
N ASP A 73 -1.64 -1.08 -13.92
CA ASP A 73 -2.76 -0.81 -13.01
C ASP A 73 -2.91 0.67 -12.68
N ASP A 74 -1.79 1.36 -12.46
CA ASP A 74 -1.74 2.79 -12.09
C ASP A 74 -1.77 3.71 -13.34
N LEU A 75 -1.75 3.16 -14.56
CA LEU A 75 -1.63 3.94 -15.79
C LEU A 75 -3.00 4.36 -16.34
N THR A 76 -3.11 5.62 -16.74
CA THR A 76 -4.27 6.06 -17.53
C THR A 76 -4.28 5.40 -18.90
N GLU A 77 -5.44 5.32 -19.56
CA GLU A 77 -5.56 4.69 -20.88
C GLU A 77 -4.53 5.18 -21.93
N PRO A 78 -4.26 6.50 -22.10
CA PRO A 78 -3.22 6.95 -23.03
C PRO A 78 -1.81 6.49 -22.62
N GLU A 79 -1.50 6.42 -21.33
CA GLU A 79 -0.21 5.95 -20.83
C GLU A 79 -0.06 4.44 -21.01
N ARG A 80 -1.14 3.68 -20.85
CA ARG A 80 -1.18 2.23 -21.14
C ARG A 80 -0.90 1.95 -22.61
N LEU A 81 -1.53 2.70 -23.51
CA LEU A 81 -1.28 2.61 -24.95
C LEU A 81 0.18 2.92 -25.27
N LYS A 82 0.72 4.03 -24.74
CA LYS A 82 2.12 4.42 -24.91
C LYS A 82 3.09 3.35 -24.39
N ALA A 83 2.85 2.80 -23.19
CA ALA A 83 3.67 1.74 -22.61
C ALA A 83 3.63 0.46 -23.46
N THR A 84 2.47 0.15 -24.05
CA THR A 84 2.29 -1.02 -24.93
C THR A 84 3.05 -0.84 -26.25
N VAL A 85 2.96 0.35 -26.86
CA VAL A 85 3.68 0.70 -28.09
C VAL A 85 5.20 0.65 -27.85
N ASN A 86 5.68 1.16 -26.72
CA ASN A 86 7.10 1.11 -26.35
C ASN A 86 7.61 -0.33 -26.13
N ARG A 87 6.77 -1.26 -25.64
CA ARG A 87 7.15 -2.68 -25.44
C ARG A 87 7.50 -3.39 -26.75
N VAL A 88 6.91 -2.94 -27.86
CA VAL A 88 7.20 -3.47 -29.21
C VAL A 88 8.29 -2.66 -29.94
N GLY A 89 8.94 -1.72 -29.25
CA GLY A 89 9.98 -0.87 -29.82
C GLY A 89 9.46 0.23 -30.76
N LEU A 90 8.16 0.52 -30.71
CA LEU A 90 7.54 1.61 -31.48
C LEU A 90 7.38 2.84 -30.59
N ASN A 91 7.17 4.01 -31.21
CA ASN A 91 6.80 5.26 -30.52
C ASN A 91 5.32 5.58 -30.75
N MET A 92 4.67 6.16 -29.75
CA MET A 92 3.28 6.61 -29.91
C MET A 92 3.20 7.68 -31.02
N PRO A 93 2.26 7.55 -31.99
CA PRO A 93 2.08 8.56 -33.03
C PRO A 93 1.77 9.93 -32.43
N LYS A 94 2.31 10.98 -33.05
CA LYS A 94 1.97 12.35 -32.70
C LYS A 94 0.49 12.58 -33.04
N THR A 95 -0.23 13.23 -32.15
CA THR A 95 -1.56 13.76 -32.48
C THR A 95 -1.42 14.71 -33.66
N MET A 96 -2.27 14.58 -34.67
CA MET A 96 -2.30 15.53 -35.77
C MET A 96 -2.85 16.86 -35.24
N ASP A 97 -2.08 17.93 -35.38
CA ASP A 97 -2.56 19.28 -35.10
C ASP A 97 -3.43 19.74 -36.27
N LEU A 98 -4.75 19.74 -36.07
CA LEU A 98 -5.73 20.12 -37.10
C LEU A 98 -5.64 21.61 -37.50
N GLU A 99 -4.98 22.43 -36.69
CA GLU A 99 -4.77 23.87 -36.90
C GLU A 99 -3.63 24.16 -37.89
N THR A 100 -2.65 23.27 -37.99
CA THR A 100 -1.51 23.38 -38.93
C THR A 100 -1.30 22.05 -39.61
N PRO A 101 -2.12 21.71 -40.62
CA PRO A 101 -1.83 20.58 -41.48
C PRO A 101 -0.50 20.86 -42.19
N LEU A 102 0.43 19.92 -42.08
CA LEU A 102 1.73 19.92 -42.78
C LEU A 102 1.58 20.19 -44.27
#